data_AF-A0A6G0WPG9-F1
#
_entry.id   AF-A0A6G0WPG9-F1
#
_cell.length_a   1.000
_cell.length_b   1.000
_cell.length_c   1.000
_cell.angle_alpha   90.00
_cell.angle_beta   90.00
_cell.angle_gamma   90.00
#
_symmetry.space_group_name_H-M   'P 1'
#
loop_
_entity.id
_entity.type
_entity.pdbx_description
1 polymer ?
#
loop_
_entity_poly.entity_id
_entity_poly.type
_entity_poly.pdbx_seq_one_letter_code
_entity_poly.pdbx_strand_id
1 'polypeptide(L)'
;MAEVEREDTMKAPLTDTAGAPSSRTLRHQESVARMVSRFQKATSSTNEDSSCALSFTILGVGLLFLGILGFIAVRFCLKVDGTIDIKWITAYTPFCVMEVLLAIESIKSLWGSKDRKPSAIEMLIAFVSLSYFAGDICMGYRLDGALDWKWTCLLLFHAFGSLTFLLSNPVVAILAFAQFILVGLQLDGFIHAHWAVVFIPVWLVCTFVIGFLVWVGFSTSFFIGVGSIVLGLAVVAPFPIAVYRIEGPHAFSTVYVILPWLIVGLLAVLGLAIWMCLSSDSPSQEETNPPSEDLVV
;
A
#
# COMPACT_ATOMS: atom_id res chain seq x y z
N MET A 1 57.28 -8.76 18.19
CA MET A 1 56.64 -9.09 19.47
C MET A 1 55.15 -8.87 19.32
N ALA A 2 54.43 -9.92 18.95
CA ALA A 2 52.98 -10.07 19.15
C ALA A 2 52.71 -11.57 19.07
N GLU A 3 52.26 -12.10 20.19
CA GLU A 3 52.21 -13.50 20.59
C GLU A 3 50.93 -14.13 20.02
N VAL A 4 51.09 -15.23 19.27
CA VAL A 4 50.01 -16.00 18.67
C VAL A 4 49.72 -17.15 19.64
N GLU A 5 48.67 -17.00 20.43
CA GLU A 5 48.19 -18.04 21.34
C GLU A 5 47.11 -18.87 20.63
N ARG A 6 47.43 -20.14 20.41
CA ARG A 6 46.65 -21.15 19.68
C ARG A 6 46.00 -22.06 20.72
N GLU A 7 44.71 -21.91 20.94
CA GLU A 7 43.97 -22.70 21.94
C GLU A 7 43.25 -23.88 21.26
N ASP A 8 43.94 -25.01 21.15
CA ASP A 8 43.40 -26.30 20.70
C ASP A 8 42.65 -26.98 21.86
N THR A 9 41.32 -26.79 21.94
CA THR A 9 40.46 -27.54 22.86
C THR A 9 39.84 -28.75 22.16
N MET A 10 40.48 -29.90 22.39
CA MET A 10 40.03 -31.24 21.99
C MET A 10 38.77 -31.62 22.80
N LYS A 11 37.57 -31.45 22.22
CA LYS A 11 36.32 -31.94 22.81
C LYS A 11 36.17 -33.43 22.55
N ALA A 12 36.11 -34.21 23.63
CA ALA A 12 35.85 -35.64 23.60
C ALA A 12 34.45 -35.94 23.02
N PRO A 13 34.28 -37.04 22.27
CA PRO A 13 32.98 -37.46 21.76
C PRO A 13 32.13 -38.00 22.91
N LEU A 14 31.11 -37.24 23.30
CA LEU A 14 30.02 -37.71 24.14
C LEU A 14 29.22 -38.76 23.36
N THR A 15 29.46 -40.03 23.67
CA THR A 15 28.56 -41.13 23.30
C THR A 15 27.28 -40.98 24.09
N ASP A 16 26.28 -40.34 23.47
CA ASP A 16 24.90 -40.30 23.97
C ASP A 16 24.32 -41.72 23.95
N THR A 17 24.23 -42.32 25.13
CA THR A 17 23.36 -43.46 25.38
C THR A 17 21.92 -42.97 25.30
N ALA A 18 21.35 -43.02 24.09
CA ALA A 18 19.95 -42.74 23.81
C ALA A 18 19.06 -43.70 24.61
N GLY A 19 18.72 -43.32 25.84
CA GLY A 19 17.74 -44.00 26.67
C GLY A 19 16.40 -44.03 25.94
N ALA A 20 15.83 -45.23 25.77
CA ALA A 20 14.55 -45.41 25.11
C ALA A 20 13.50 -44.47 25.75
N PRO A 21 12.75 -43.69 24.94
CA PRO A 21 11.80 -42.73 25.46
C PRO A 21 10.76 -43.42 26.33
N SER A 22 10.56 -42.92 27.54
CA SER A 22 9.60 -43.50 28.48
C SER A 22 8.20 -43.53 27.84
N SER A 23 7.40 -44.56 28.17
CA SER A 23 6.02 -44.74 27.67
C SER A 23 5.08 -43.56 27.98
N ARG A 24 5.47 -42.65 28.87
CA ARG A 24 4.76 -41.41 29.18
C ARG A 24 5.03 -40.33 28.13
N THR A 25 6.25 -40.26 27.61
CA THR A 25 6.67 -39.29 26.59
C THR A 25 6.02 -39.61 25.23
N LEU A 26 5.94 -40.90 24.88
CA LEU A 26 5.24 -41.39 23.69
C LEU A 26 3.75 -41.01 23.69
N ARG A 27 3.04 -41.24 24.80
CA ARG A 27 1.63 -40.85 24.94
C ARG A 27 1.39 -39.35 24.83
N HIS A 28 2.33 -38.54 25.30
CA HIS A 28 2.24 -37.08 25.16
C HIS A 28 2.43 -36.62 23.72
N GLN A 29 3.40 -37.18 22.99
CA GLN A 29 3.61 -36.87 21.58
C GLN A 29 2.42 -37.29 20.70
N GLU A 30 1.82 -38.46 20.94
CA GLU A 30 0.61 -38.89 20.21
C GLU A 30 -0.61 -37.99 20.48
N SER A 31 -0.70 -37.41 21.69
CA SER A 31 -1.75 -36.45 22.03
C SER A 31 -1.58 -35.14 21.28
N VAL A 32 -0.34 -34.61 21.25
CA VAL A 32 0.01 -33.38 20.53
C VAL A 32 -0.18 -33.57 19.02
N ALA A 33 0.26 -34.69 18.45
CA ALA A 33 0.07 -34.99 17.03
C ALA A 33 -1.42 -35.06 16.64
N ARG A 34 -2.26 -35.69 17.48
CA ARG A 34 -3.71 -35.72 17.26
C ARG A 34 -4.33 -34.33 17.36
N MET A 35 -3.90 -33.51 18.30
CA MET A 35 -4.38 -32.12 18.44
C MET A 35 -4.00 -31.27 17.23
N VAL A 36 -2.75 -31.35 16.77
CA VAL A 36 -2.26 -30.65 15.57
C VAL A 36 -3.03 -31.10 14.32
N SER A 37 -3.26 -32.41 14.15
CA SER A 37 -4.02 -32.93 13.01
C SER A 37 -5.48 -32.45 13.01
N ARG A 38 -6.13 -32.37 14.18
CA ARG A 38 -7.50 -31.83 14.30
C ARG A 38 -7.53 -30.33 14.03
N PHE A 39 -6.50 -29.60 14.45
CA PHE A 39 -6.38 -28.17 14.17
C PHE A 39 -6.16 -27.89 12.68
N GLN A 40 -5.28 -28.65 12.01
CA GLN A 40 -5.06 -28.60 10.56
C GLN A 40 -6.32 -28.99 9.77
N LYS A 41 -7.06 -30.02 10.23
CA LYS A 41 -8.32 -30.42 9.60
C LYS A 41 -9.43 -29.38 9.78
N ALA A 42 -9.51 -28.76 10.96
CA ALA A 42 -10.46 -27.68 11.21
C ALA A 42 -10.15 -26.44 10.35
N THR A 43 -8.87 -26.06 10.26
CA THR A 43 -8.42 -24.90 9.46
C THR A 43 -8.44 -25.13 7.95
N SER A 44 -8.41 -26.37 7.47
CA SER A 44 -8.63 -26.67 6.04
C SER A 44 -10.12 -26.70 5.67
N SER A 45 -10.99 -27.24 6.54
CA SER A 45 -12.42 -27.40 6.24
C SER A 45 -13.26 -26.11 6.23
N THR A 46 -12.75 -25.01 6.80
CA THR A 46 -13.50 -23.73 6.90
C THR A 46 -13.01 -22.65 5.92
N ASN A 47 -12.06 -22.96 5.04
CA ASN A 47 -11.25 -21.91 4.39
C ASN A 47 -11.37 -21.79 2.87
N GLU A 48 -11.81 -22.81 2.12
CA GLU A 48 -11.77 -22.72 0.65
C GLU A 48 -12.90 -21.82 0.09
N ASP A 49 -14.14 -21.99 0.55
CA ASP A 49 -15.27 -21.17 0.08
C ASP A 49 -15.22 -19.73 0.62
N SER A 50 -14.70 -19.53 1.85
CA SER A 50 -14.58 -18.22 2.49
C SER A 50 -13.42 -17.39 1.91
N SER A 51 -12.35 -18.03 1.46
CA SER A 51 -11.21 -17.35 0.82
C SER A 51 -11.57 -16.73 -0.52
N CYS A 52 -12.42 -17.39 -1.31
CA CYS A 52 -12.89 -16.84 -2.58
C CYS A 52 -13.73 -15.58 -2.34
N ALA A 53 -14.76 -15.66 -1.48
CA ALA A 53 -15.63 -14.52 -1.18
C ALA A 53 -14.87 -13.30 -0.59
N LEU A 54 -13.89 -13.55 0.30
CA LEU A 54 -13.05 -12.51 0.85
C LEU A 54 -12.18 -11.85 -0.23
N SER A 55 -11.57 -12.65 -1.11
CA SER A 55 -10.75 -12.15 -2.22
C SER A 55 -11.60 -11.28 -3.17
N PHE A 56 -12.80 -11.72 -3.53
CA PHE A 56 -13.74 -10.93 -4.36
C PHE A 56 -14.12 -9.61 -3.69
N THR A 57 -14.34 -9.61 -2.38
CA THR A 57 -14.71 -8.40 -1.62
C THR A 57 -13.54 -7.40 -1.58
N ILE A 58 -12.35 -7.85 -1.19
CA ILE A 58 -11.14 -7.00 -1.17
C ILE A 58 -10.89 -6.41 -2.56
N LEU A 59 -11.08 -7.21 -3.59
CA LEU A 59 -10.84 -6.82 -4.96
C LEU A 59 -11.86 -5.79 -5.48
N GLY A 60 -13.15 -6.04 -5.25
CA GLY A 60 -14.22 -5.11 -5.62
C GLY A 60 -14.07 -3.76 -4.91
N VAL A 61 -13.69 -3.77 -3.63
CA VAL A 61 -13.38 -2.55 -2.86
C VAL A 61 -12.16 -1.84 -3.44
N GLY A 62 -11.09 -2.57 -3.76
CA GLY A 62 -9.88 -1.99 -4.36
C GLY A 62 -10.15 -1.33 -5.72
N LEU A 63 -10.96 -1.95 -6.57
CA LEU A 63 -11.35 -1.38 -7.87
C LEU A 63 -12.24 -0.16 -7.73
N LEU A 64 -13.21 -0.19 -6.81
CA LEU A 64 -14.06 0.95 -6.52
C LEU A 64 -13.22 2.12 -6.01
N PHE A 65 -12.25 1.85 -5.13
CA PHE A 65 -11.31 2.85 -4.64
C PHE A 65 -10.47 3.46 -5.77
N LEU A 66 -9.91 2.63 -6.65
CA LEU A 66 -9.13 3.10 -7.80
C LEU A 66 -9.95 3.93 -8.78
N GLY A 67 -11.21 3.54 -9.02
CA GLY A 67 -12.16 4.30 -9.83
C GLY A 67 -12.48 5.67 -9.22
N ILE A 68 -12.70 5.73 -7.91
CA ILE A 68 -12.92 7.00 -7.17
C ILE A 68 -11.68 7.90 -7.28
N LEU A 69 -10.48 7.36 -7.05
CA LEU A 69 -9.24 8.12 -7.18
C LEU A 69 -9.02 8.63 -8.61
N GLY A 70 -9.26 7.79 -9.61
CA GLY A 70 -9.19 8.19 -11.02
C GLY A 70 -10.18 9.31 -11.36
N PHE A 71 -11.42 9.21 -10.87
CA PHE A 71 -12.42 10.26 -11.04
C PHE A 71 -12.00 11.60 -10.38
N ILE A 72 -11.48 11.54 -9.15
CA ILE A 72 -10.94 12.72 -8.45
C ILE A 72 -9.80 13.35 -9.24
N ALA A 73 -8.84 12.54 -9.71
CA ALA A 73 -7.69 13.01 -10.47
C ALA A 73 -8.12 13.68 -11.78
N VAL A 74 -9.04 13.08 -12.53
CA VAL A 74 -9.58 13.65 -13.77
C VAL A 74 -10.28 14.98 -13.50
N ARG A 75 -11.12 15.04 -12.45
CA ARG A 75 -11.81 16.28 -12.08
C ARG A 75 -10.82 17.39 -11.73
N PHE A 76 -9.75 17.05 -11.02
CA PHE A 76 -8.68 18.00 -10.70
C PHE A 76 -8.01 18.52 -11.97
N CYS A 77 -7.67 17.62 -12.90
CA CYS A 77 -7.08 18.00 -14.19
C CYS A 77 -7.97 18.93 -15.00
N LEU A 78 -9.27 18.61 -15.11
CA LEU A 78 -10.23 19.46 -15.81
C LEU A 78 -10.37 20.85 -15.17
N LYS A 79 -10.26 20.93 -13.83
CA LYS A 79 -10.28 22.21 -13.12
C LYS A 79 -8.99 23.02 -13.34
N VAL A 80 -7.83 22.37 -13.26
CA VAL A 80 -6.52 22.98 -13.56
C VAL A 80 -6.48 23.53 -14.99
N ASP A 81 -7.07 22.82 -15.95
CA ASP A 81 -7.15 23.22 -17.35
C ASP A 81 -8.23 24.29 -17.62
N GLY A 82 -9.00 24.72 -16.62
CA GLY A 82 -10.08 25.69 -16.79
C GLY A 82 -11.26 25.17 -17.61
N THR A 83 -11.36 23.86 -17.83
CA THR A 83 -12.46 23.24 -18.59
C THR A 83 -13.78 23.22 -17.80
N ILE A 84 -13.68 23.16 -16.47
CA ILE A 84 -14.83 23.22 -15.57
C ILE A 84 -14.73 24.42 -14.63
N ASP A 85 -15.80 25.21 -14.54
CA ASP A 85 -15.88 26.35 -13.64
C ASP A 85 -16.59 25.97 -12.32
N ILE A 86 -15.88 25.19 -11.51
CA ILE A 86 -16.31 24.85 -10.15
C ILE A 86 -15.32 25.41 -9.12
N LYS A 87 -15.73 25.69 -7.89
CA LYS A 87 -14.79 26.06 -6.83
C LYS A 87 -13.83 24.91 -6.51
N TRP A 88 -12.60 25.22 -6.12
CA TRP A 88 -11.60 24.23 -5.72
C TRP A 88 -12.09 23.39 -4.55
N ILE A 89 -12.71 23.99 -3.54
CA ILE A 89 -13.28 23.22 -2.42
C ILE A 89 -14.29 22.15 -2.89
N THR A 90 -15.05 22.44 -3.95
CA THR A 90 -15.99 21.48 -4.56
C THR A 90 -15.27 20.38 -5.35
N ALA A 91 -14.13 20.71 -5.99
CA ALA A 91 -13.27 19.74 -6.64
C ALA A 91 -12.62 18.76 -5.63
N TYR A 92 -12.21 19.25 -4.45
CA TYR A 92 -11.65 18.45 -3.36
C TYR A 92 -12.68 17.61 -2.58
N THR A 93 -13.97 17.92 -2.68
CA THR A 93 -15.01 17.29 -1.84
C THR A 93 -14.95 15.75 -1.80
N PRO A 94 -14.79 15.02 -2.92
CA PRO A 94 -14.74 13.55 -2.84
C PRO A 94 -13.51 13.04 -2.09
N PHE A 95 -12.38 13.75 -2.20
CA PHE A 95 -11.17 13.45 -1.43
C PHE A 95 -11.36 13.73 0.06
N CYS A 96 -11.96 14.88 0.41
CA CYS A 96 -12.32 15.21 1.79
C CYS A 96 -13.25 14.15 2.42
N VAL A 97 -14.23 13.63 1.67
CA VAL A 97 -15.13 12.58 2.17
C VAL A 97 -14.36 11.30 2.51
N MET A 98 -13.42 10.90 1.64
CA MET A 98 -12.56 9.73 1.89
C MET A 98 -11.72 9.92 3.16
N GLU A 99 -11.07 11.07 3.32
CA GLU A 99 -10.27 11.40 4.50
C GLU A 99 -11.11 11.46 5.79
N VAL A 100 -12.33 11.99 5.73
CA VAL A 100 -13.27 11.97 6.88
C VAL A 100 -13.62 10.55 7.29
N LEU A 101 -13.88 9.66 6.33
CA LEU A 101 -14.17 8.26 6.64
C LEU A 101 -12.96 7.59 7.31
N LEU A 102 -11.75 7.82 6.80
CA LEU A 102 -10.51 7.32 7.40
C LEU A 102 -10.28 7.88 8.82
N ALA A 103 -10.55 9.17 9.02
CA ALA A 103 -10.47 9.81 10.33
C ALA A 103 -11.50 9.25 11.31
N ILE A 104 -12.74 9.00 10.86
CA ILE A 104 -13.79 8.39 11.69
C ILE A 104 -13.37 7.00 12.15
N GLU A 105 -12.83 6.16 11.27
CA GLU A 105 -12.36 4.82 11.65
C GLU A 105 -11.18 4.88 12.63
N SER A 106 -10.24 5.81 12.39
CA SER A 106 -9.11 6.05 13.30
C SER A 106 -9.58 6.50 14.69
N ILE A 107 -10.60 7.35 14.74
CA ILE A 107 -11.18 7.86 15.98
C ILE A 107 -12.03 6.78 16.69
N LYS A 108 -12.79 5.97 15.97
CA LYS A 108 -13.51 4.81 16.54
C LYS A 108 -12.54 3.86 17.23
N SER A 109 -11.36 3.64 16.65
CA SER A 109 -10.30 2.82 17.27
C SER A 109 -9.85 3.38 18.63
N LEU A 110 -9.92 4.69 18.85
CA LEU A 110 -9.59 5.31 20.15
C LEU A 110 -10.67 5.08 21.22
N TRP A 111 -11.94 4.90 20.81
CA TRP A 111 -13.08 4.76 21.72
C TRP A 111 -13.59 3.33 21.89
N GLY A 112 -13.17 2.39 21.04
CA GLY A 112 -13.73 1.04 20.96
C GLY A 112 -13.55 0.15 22.20
N SER A 113 -12.74 0.54 23.19
CA SER A 113 -12.49 -0.27 24.38
C SER A 113 -12.60 0.54 25.67
N LYS A 114 -13.71 0.34 26.39
CA LYS A 114 -14.06 1.04 27.63
C LYS A 114 -12.97 0.94 28.72
N ASP A 115 -12.17 -0.11 28.68
CA ASP A 115 -11.15 -0.42 29.70
C ASP A 115 -9.70 -0.28 29.20
N ARG A 116 -9.47 0.11 27.93
CA ARG A 116 -8.11 0.19 27.34
C ARG A 116 -7.74 1.65 27.10
N LYS A 117 -6.61 2.09 27.65
CA LYS A 117 -6.01 3.37 27.29
C LYS A 117 -5.54 3.32 25.82
N PRO A 118 -5.85 4.34 24.99
CA PRO A 118 -5.37 4.37 23.61
C PRO A 118 -3.85 4.39 23.59
N SER A 119 -3.28 3.62 22.66
CA SER A 119 -1.83 3.61 22.44
C SER A 119 -1.37 4.91 21.79
N ALA A 120 -0.08 5.25 21.98
CA ALA A 120 0.53 6.40 21.31
C ALA A 120 0.41 6.33 19.78
N ILE A 121 0.46 5.11 19.21
CA ILE A 121 0.33 4.88 17.77
C ILE A 121 -1.09 5.21 17.29
N GLU A 122 -2.14 4.75 17.99
CA GLU A 122 -3.53 5.07 17.63
C GLU A 122 -3.79 6.59 17.70
N MET A 123 -3.25 7.26 18.73
CA MET A 123 -3.34 8.72 18.84
C MET A 123 -2.62 9.43 17.69
N LEU A 124 -1.43 8.94 17.30
CA LEU A 124 -0.67 9.48 16.18
C LEU A 124 -1.41 9.31 14.84
N ILE A 125 -2.00 8.14 14.59
CA ILE A 125 -2.76 7.86 13.36
C ILE A 125 -3.99 8.79 13.26
N ALA A 126 -4.73 8.95 14.36
CA ALA A 126 -5.88 9.85 14.40
C ALA A 126 -5.46 11.32 14.16
N PHE A 127 -4.37 11.76 14.81
CA PHE A 127 -3.82 13.11 14.62
C PHE A 127 -3.41 13.36 13.15
N VAL A 128 -2.74 12.39 12.54
CA VAL A 128 -2.30 12.46 11.14
C VAL A 128 -3.49 12.54 10.19
N SER A 129 -4.50 11.69 10.39
CA SER A 129 -5.71 11.68 9.55
C SER A 129 -6.44 13.03 9.63
N LEU A 130 -6.58 13.58 10.84
CA LEU A 130 -7.16 14.91 11.03
C LEU A 130 -6.31 16.03 10.40
N SER A 131 -4.98 15.89 10.44
CA SER A 131 -4.07 16.85 9.82
C SER A 131 -4.19 16.86 8.30
N TYR A 132 -4.27 15.69 7.65
CA TYR A 132 -4.53 15.59 6.21
C TYR A 132 -5.83 16.27 5.81
N PHE A 133 -6.93 15.91 6.50
CA PHE A 133 -8.24 16.50 6.26
C PHE A 133 -8.24 18.03 6.39
N ALA A 134 -7.62 18.56 7.46
CA ALA A 134 -7.48 20.00 7.65
C ALA A 134 -6.65 20.64 6.54
N GLY A 135 -5.53 20.00 6.16
CA GLY A 135 -4.66 20.44 5.08
C GLY A 135 -5.40 20.57 3.75
N ASP A 136 -6.22 19.57 3.38
CA ASP A 136 -6.96 19.58 2.11
C ASP A 136 -8.04 20.67 2.08
N ILE A 137 -8.75 20.87 3.19
CA ILE A 137 -9.73 21.96 3.31
C ILE A 137 -9.03 23.32 3.14
N CYS A 138 -7.93 23.53 3.87
CA CYS A 138 -7.19 24.79 3.79
C CYS A 138 -6.56 25.00 2.40
N MET A 139 -6.11 23.93 1.74
CA MET A 139 -5.62 23.97 0.36
C MET A 139 -6.72 24.36 -0.63
N GLY A 140 -7.93 23.79 -0.50
CA GLY A 140 -9.09 24.18 -1.29
C GLY A 140 -9.45 25.66 -1.13
N TYR A 141 -9.55 26.15 0.12
CA TYR A 141 -9.81 27.57 0.38
C TYR A 141 -8.69 28.49 -0.12
N ARG A 142 -7.43 28.05 -0.05
CA ARG A 142 -6.29 28.79 -0.59
C ARG A 142 -6.38 28.93 -2.10
N LEU A 143 -6.67 27.84 -2.79
CA LEU A 143 -6.82 27.83 -4.25
C LEU A 143 -8.03 28.65 -4.71
N ASP A 144 -9.10 28.74 -3.89
CA ASP A 144 -10.25 29.62 -4.11
C ASP A 144 -9.97 31.10 -3.78
N GLY A 145 -8.76 31.44 -3.28
CA GLY A 145 -8.40 32.80 -2.89
C GLY A 145 -9.05 33.29 -1.59
N ALA A 146 -9.74 32.42 -0.86
CA ALA A 146 -10.39 32.73 0.41
C ALA A 146 -9.43 32.68 1.61
N LEU A 147 -8.27 32.02 1.45
CA LEU A 147 -7.20 31.94 2.45
C LEU A 147 -5.93 32.56 1.85
N ASP A 148 -5.18 33.34 2.63
CA ASP A 148 -3.96 34.03 2.20
C ASP A 148 -2.67 33.41 2.77
N TRP A 149 -2.80 32.24 3.42
CA TRP A 149 -1.68 31.55 4.06
C TRP A 149 -0.59 31.16 3.06
N LYS A 150 0.64 31.09 3.57
CA LYS A 150 1.80 30.60 2.82
C LYS A 150 1.65 29.11 2.49
N TRP A 151 2.07 28.71 1.30
CA TRP A 151 2.02 27.32 0.84
C TRP A 151 2.82 26.38 1.74
N THR A 152 3.95 26.85 2.26
CA THR A 152 4.77 26.09 3.21
C THR A 152 3.98 25.72 4.48
N CYS A 153 3.15 26.64 5.00
CA CYS A 153 2.31 26.37 6.18
C CYS A 153 1.20 25.35 5.87
N LEU A 154 0.62 25.42 4.67
CA LEU A 154 -0.44 24.50 4.25
C LEU A 154 0.09 23.09 4.02
N LEU A 155 1.23 22.97 3.33
CA LEU A 155 1.85 21.67 3.06
C LEU A 155 2.46 21.03 4.31
N LEU A 156 2.66 21.79 5.40
CA LEU A 156 3.12 21.24 6.68
C LEU A 156 2.09 20.26 7.27
N PHE A 157 0.79 20.48 7.05
CA PHE A 157 -0.25 19.54 7.46
C PHE A 157 -0.06 18.15 6.81
N HIS A 158 0.21 18.12 5.50
CA HIS A 158 0.52 16.89 4.77
C HIS A 158 1.89 16.33 5.14
N ALA A 159 2.87 17.19 5.43
CA ALA A 159 4.19 16.77 5.88
C ALA A 159 4.12 16.03 7.23
N PHE A 160 3.24 16.45 8.15
CA PHE A 160 3.01 15.72 9.40
C PHE A 160 2.46 14.32 9.17
N GLY A 161 1.68 14.12 8.11
CA GLY A 161 1.21 12.78 7.78
C GLY A 161 2.32 11.82 7.39
N SER A 162 3.42 12.35 6.87
CA SER A 162 4.64 11.57 6.61
C SER A 162 5.31 11.03 7.88
N LEU A 163 4.98 11.56 9.07
CA LEU A 163 5.50 11.07 10.35
C LEU A 163 5.05 9.63 10.65
N THR A 164 3.91 9.18 10.09
CA THR A 164 3.48 7.78 10.23
C THR A 164 4.52 6.81 9.64
N PHE A 165 5.17 7.21 8.55
CA PHE A 165 6.22 6.42 7.91
C PHE A 165 7.52 6.41 8.72
N LEU A 166 7.74 7.31 9.70
CA LEU A 166 8.96 7.25 10.52
C LEU A 166 9.10 5.93 11.29
N LEU A 167 7.96 5.30 11.63
CA LEU A 167 7.95 4.04 12.36
C LEU A 167 8.34 2.84 11.48
N SER A 168 8.07 2.90 10.18
CA SER A 168 8.29 1.79 9.26
C SER A 168 9.50 2.00 8.34
N ASN A 169 9.66 3.21 7.81
CA ASN A 169 10.73 3.60 6.91
C ASN A 169 11.11 5.08 7.08
N PRO A 170 12.08 5.40 7.96
CA PRO A 170 12.43 6.78 8.27
C PRO A 170 13.03 7.53 7.08
N VAL A 171 13.68 6.83 6.14
CA VAL A 171 14.24 7.46 4.92
C VAL A 171 13.13 8.00 4.03
N VAL A 172 12.09 7.19 3.76
CA VAL A 172 10.94 7.62 2.96
C VAL A 172 10.20 8.77 3.65
N ALA A 173 10.04 8.71 4.96
CA ALA A 173 9.41 9.78 5.74
C ALA A 173 10.17 11.12 5.62
N ILE A 174 11.50 11.10 5.74
CA ILE A 174 12.34 12.30 5.61
C ILE A 174 12.27 12.86 4.19
N LEU A 175 12.32 12.00 3.17
CA LEU A 175 12.22 12.43 1.77
C LEU A 175 10.84 13.02 1.46
N ALA A 176 9.76 12.40 1.93
CA ALA A 176 8.40 12.91 1.77
C ALA A 176 8.23 14.26 2.48
N PHE A 177 8.73 14.39 3.72
CA PHE A 177 8.72 15.66 4.44
C PHE A 177 9.50 16.75 3.69
N ALA A 178 10.72 16.44 3.24
CA ALA A 178 11.53 17.36 2.45
C ALA A 178 10.82 17.79 1.15
N GLN A 179 10.11 16.86 0.49
CA GLN A 179 9.33 17.16 -0.72
C GLN A 179 8.28 18.25 -0.47
N PHE A 180 7.49 18.12 0.59
CA PHE A 180 6.45 19.10 0.93
C PHE A 180 7.04 20.48 1.25
N ILE A 181 8.15 20.51 2.00
CA ILE A 181 8.84 21.76 2.33
C ILE A 181 9.41 22.44 1.09
N LEU A 182 10.11 21.71 0.21
CA LEU A 182 10.69 22.28 -1.01
C LEU A 182 9.61 22.81 -1.96
N VAL A 183 8.51 22.07 -2.14
CA VAL A 183 7.37 22.52 -2.96
C VAL A 183 6.75 23.78 -2.36
N GLY A 184 6.55 23.82 -1.04
CA GLY A 184 6.01 24.99 -0.35
C GLY A 184 6.89 26.23 -0.54
N LEU A 185 8.20 26.10 -0.31
CA LEU A 185 9.16 27.19 -0.47
C LEU A 185 9.22 27.69 -1.92
N GLN A 186 9.13 26.79 -2.90
CA GLN A 186 9.10 27.15 -4.32
C GLN A 186 7.80 27.91 -4.67
N LEU A 187 6.64 27.42 -4.20
CA LEU A 187 5.34 28.06 -4.43
C LEU A 187 5.22 29.42 -3.72
N ASP A 188 5.88 29.57 -2.57
CA ASP A 188 5.96 30.85 -1.84
C ASP A 188 6.98 31.83 -2.43
N GLY A 189 7.79 31.40 -3.40
CA GLY A 189 8.81 32.20 -4.05
C GLY A 189 10.06 32.44 -3.20
N PHE A 190 10.29 31.64 -2.15
CA PHE A 190 11.51 31.73 -1.33
C PHE A 190 12.71 31.06 -2.01
N ILE A 191 12.46 30.05 -2.84
CA ILE A 191 13.47 29.42 -3.68
C ILE A 191 13.07 29.56 -5.15
N HIS A 192 14.07 29.73 -6.02
CA HIS A 192 13.91 29.86 -7.46
C HIS A 192 14.68 28.74 -8.16
N ALA A 193 14.33 27.50 -7.84
CA ALA A 193 14.95 26.33 -8.45
C ALA A 193 14.12 25.82 -9.63
N HIS A 194 14.71 25.00 -10.48
CA HIS A 194 13.97 24.20 -11.45
C HIS A 194 13.07 23.20 -10.72
N TRP A 195 11.87 22.95 -11.23
CA TRP A 195 10.93 21.97 -10.67
C TRP A 195 11.55 20.56 -10.63
N ALA A 196 12.38 20.21 -11.63
CA ALA A 196 13.15 18.96 -11.60
C ALA A 196 13.99 18.81 -10.32
N VAL A 197 14.56 19.91 -9.79
CA VAL A 197 15.35 19.94 -8.55
C VAL A 197 14.45 19.88 -7.32
N VAL A 198 13.33 20.62 -7.33
CA VAL A 198 12.33 20.61 -6.24
C VAL A 198 11.75 19.21 -6.02
N PHE A 199 11.66 18.40 -7.07
CA PHE A 199 11.16 17.03 -7.02
C PHE A 199 12.26 15.95 -6.77
N ILE A 200 13.51 16.32 -6.46
CA ILE A 200 14.55 15.33 -6.11
C ILE A 200 14.12 14.33 -5.03
N PRO A 201 13.50 14.75 -3.92
CA PRO A 201 13.09 13.79 -2.90
C PRO A 201 12.09 12.75 -3.43
N VAL A 202 11.11 13.15 -4.26
CA VAL A 202 10.19 12.19 -4.89
C VAL A 202 10.89 11.29 -5.92
N TRP A 203 11.90 11.79 -6.67
CA TRP A 203 12.69 10.95 -7.58
C TRP A 203 13.41 9.83 -6.85
N LEU A 204 13.97 10.12 -5.68
CA LEU A 204 14.65 9.12 -4.85
C LEU A 204 13.68 8.05 -4.34
N VAL A 205 12.50 8.47 -3.85
CA VAL A 205 11.45 7.52 -3.43
C VAL A 205 10.99 6.65 -4.60
N CYS A 206 10.71 7.26 -5.76
CA CYS A 206 10.30 6.56 -6.97
C CYS A 206 11.35 5.55 -7.44
N THR A 207 12.63 5.94 -7.45
CA THR A 207 13.74 5.06 -7.84
C THR A 207 13.86 3.87 -6.90
N PHE A 208 13.71 4.10 -5.59
CA PHE A 208 13.71 3.03 -4.59
C PHE A 208 12.54 2.05 -4.78
N VAL A 209 11.31 2.58 -4.98
CA VAL A 209 10.12 1.75 -5.21
C VAL A 209 10.26 0.92 -6.48
N ILE A 210 10.69 1.51 -7.59
CA ILE A 210 10.94 0.78 -8.85
C ILE A 210 11.99 -0.30 -8.62
N GLY A 211 13.14 0.05 -8.02
CA GLY A 211 14.22 -0.92 -7.75
C GLY A 211 13.75 -2.12 -6.93
N PHE A 212 12.94 -1.87 -5.89
CA PHE A 212 12.35 -2.93 -5.08
C PHE A 212 11.36 -3.81 -5.88
N LEU A 213 10.43 -3.22 -6.63
CA LEU A 213 9.47 -3.96 -7.45
C LEU A 213 10.16 -4.84 -8.51
N VAL A 214 11.22 -4.30 -9.12
CA VAL A 214 12.05 -5.02 -10.09
C VAL A 214 12.75 -6.20 -9.43
N TRP A 215 13.38 -5.98 -8.27
CA TRP A 215 14.05 -7.05 -7.53
C TRP A 215 13.09 -8.19 -7.14
N VAL A 216 11.91 -7.86 -6.59
CA VAL A 216 10.88 -8.86 -6.24
C VAL A 216 10.39 -9.59 -7.48
N GLY A 217 10.13 -8.86 -8.57
CA GLY A 217 9.63 -9.44 -9.80
C GLY A 217 10.60 -10.47 -10.41
N PHE A 218 11.87 -10.10 -10.57
CA PHE A 218 12.89 -11.00 -11.12
C PHE A 218 13.23 -12.17 -10.19
N SER A 219 13.06 -12.00 -8.88
CA SER A 219 13.20 -13.11 -7.92
C SER A 219 12.09 -14.15 -8.07
N THR A 220 10.96 -13.79 -8.68
CA THR A 220 9.82 -14.69 -8.91
C THR A 220 9.87 -15.32 -10.30
N SER A 221 9.97 -14.51 -11.35
CA SER A 221 10.18 -14.98 -12.73
C SER A 221 10.61 -13.84 -13.65
N PHE A 222 11.19 -14.17 -14.81
CA PHE A 222 11.58 -13.17 -15.81
C PHE A 222 10.41 -12.31 -16.28
N PHE A 223 9.25 -12.92 -16.59
CA PHE A 223 8.07 -12.19 -17.09
C PHE A 223 7.48 -11.26 -16.04
N ILE A 224 7.43 -11.70 -14.76
CA ILE A 224 7.00 -10.83 -13.65
C ILE A 224 8.01 -9.69 -13.46
N GLY A 225 9.31 -9.95 -13.58
CA GLY A 225 10.35 -8.92 -13.56
C GLY A 225 10.13 -7.83 -14.62
N VAL A 226 9.89 -8.21 -15.87
CA VAL A 226 9.57 -7.25 -16.96
C VAL A 226 8.26 -6.50 -16.67
N GLY A 227 7.22 -7.20 -16.21
CA GLY A 227 5.96 -6.60 -15.80
C GLY A 227 6.13 -5.55 -14.70
N SER A 228 6.95 -5.85 -13.68
CA SER A 228 7.28 -4.93 -12.59
C SER A 228 8.00 -3.67 -13.08
N ILE A 229 8.89 -3.77 -14.08
CA ILE A 229 9.54 -2.59 -14.70
C ILE A 229 8.48 -1.70 -15.34
N VAL A 230 7.62 -2.27 -16.19
CA VAL A 230 6.59 -1.51 -16.91
C VAL A 230 5.62 -0.85 -15.92
N LEU A 231 5.18 -1.59 -14.90
CA LEU A 231 4.31 -1.06 -13.85
C LEU A 231 4.99 0.06 -13.07
N GLY A 232 6.24 -0.15 -12.63
CA GLY A 232 7.00 0.86 -11.90
C GLY A 232 7.19 2.16 -12.70
N LEU A 233 7.54 2.04 -13.99
CA LEU A 233 7.64 3.20 -14.88
C LEU A 233 6.30 3.90 -15.06
N ALA A 234 5.20 3.16 -15.24
CA ALA A 234 3.88 3.75 -15.42
C ALA A 234 3.37 4.46 -14.15
N VAL A 235 3.69 3.93 -12.97
CA VAL A 235 3.38 4.58 -11.67
C VAL A 235 4.18 5.87 -11.49
N VAL A 236 5.41 5.93 -11.97
CA VAL A 236 6.29 7.11 -11.80
C VAL A 236 6.13 8.12 -12.95
N ALA A 237 5.64 7.71 -14.12
CA ALA A 237 5.54 8.54 -15.32
C ALA A 237 4.79 9.89 -15.14
N PRO A 238 3.76 10.02 -14.28
CA PRO A 238 3.09 11.31 -14.09
C PRO A 238 3.99 12.42 -13.56
N PHE A 239 5.00 12.09 -12.75
CA PHE A 239 5.88 13.08 -12.16
C PHE A 239 6.75 13.81 -13.20
N PRO A 240 7.53 13.14 -14.08
CA PRO A 240 8.31 13.84 -15.11
C PRO A 240 7.41 14.54 -16.14
N ILE A 241 6.23 13.98 -16.45
CA ILE A 241 5.25 14.65 -17.32
C ILE A 241 4.72 15.93 -16.66
N ALA A 242 4.48 15.92 -15.35
CA ALA A 242 4.08 17.10 -14.59
C ALA A 242 5.18 18.17 -14.60
N VAL A 243 6.44 17.79 -14.37
CA VAL A 243 7.57 18.74 -14.44
C VAL A 243 7.69 19.33 -15.84
N TYR A 244 7.61 18.50 -16.89
CA TYR A 244 7.64 18.97 -18.27
C TYR A 244 6.46 19.93 -18.57
N ARG A 245 5.27 19.69 -18.02
CA ARG A 245 4.13 20.60 -18.15
C ARG A 245 4.34 21.92 -17.42
N ILE A 246 4.91 21.89 -16.23
CA ILE A 246 5.08 23.09 -15.39
C ILE A 246 6.21 23.98 -15.93
N GLU A 247 7.30 23.40 -16.43
CA GLU A 247 8.46 24.14 -16.96
C GLU A 247 8.40 24.39 -18.47
N GLY A 248 7.64 23.57 -19.20
CA GLY A 248 7.65 23.57 -20.65
C GLY A 248 6.93 24.79 -21.26
N PRO A 249 7.34 25.21 -22.47
CA PRO A 249 6.67 26.30 -23.20
C PRO A 249 5.28 25.90 -23.73
N HIS A 250 4.95 24.60 -23.72
CA HIS A 250 3.70 24.08 -24.26
C HIS A 250 2.75 23.66 -23.13
N ALA A 251 1.66 24.40 -22.99
CA ALA A 251 0.55 23.98 -22.15
C ALA A 251 -0.25 22.89 -22.87
N PHE A 252 -0.03 21.63 -22.50
CA PHE A 252 -0.93 20.53 -22.84
C PHE A 252 -1.89 20.23 -21.68
N SER A 253 -2.97 19.51 -21.96
CA SER A 253 -3.98 19.19 -20.94
C SER A 253 -3.36 18.42 -19.76
N THR A 254 -3.73 18.79 -18.54
CA THR A 254 -3.31 18.11 -17.31
C THR A 254 -3.75 16.64 -17.30
N VAL A 255 -4.77 16.26 -18.07
CA VAL A 255 -5.20 14.85 -18.19
C VAL A 255 -4.07 13.95 -18.70
N TYR A 256 -3.18 14.44 -19.57
CA TYR A 256 -2.03 13.67 -20.03
C TYR A 256 -1.01 13.38 -18.93
N VAL A 257 -0.98 14.19 -17.87
CA VAL A 257 -0.13 13.96 -16.70
C VAL A 257 -0.59 12.69 -15.98
N ILE A 258 -1.90 12.52 -15.78
CA ILE A 258 -2.46 11.37 -15.04
C ILE A 258 -2.78 10.16 -15.92
N LEU A 259 -2.66 10.29 -17.24
CA LEU A 259 -3.00 9.24 -18.21
C LEU A 259 -2.28 7.90 -17.92
N PRO A 260 -0.98 7.86 -17.56
CA PRO A 260 -0.33 6.60 -17.19
C PRO A 260 -1.04 5.85 -16.07
N TRP A 261 -1.51 6.56 -15.03
CA TRP A 261 -2.26 5.95 -13.93
C TRP A 261 -3.63 5.45 -14.36
N LEU A 262 -4.32 6.18 -15.26
CA LEU A 262 -5.61 5.72 -15.81
C LEU A 262 -5.44 4.44 -16.63
N ILE A 263 -4.37 4.33 -17.42
CA ILE A 263 -4.05 3.12 -18.18
C ILE A 263 -3.74 1.95 -17.24
N VAL A 264 -2.88 2.16 -16.24
CA VAL A 264 -2.57 1.11 -15.24
C VAL A 264 -3.83 0.66 -14.51
N GLY A 265 -4.68 1.60 -14.11
CA GLY A 265 -5.93 1.28 -13.42
C GLY A 265 -6.90 0.50 -14.31
N LEU A 266 -7.03 0.88 -15.58
CA LEU A 266 -7.84 0.14 -16.54
C LEU A 266 -7.31 -1.28 -16.77
N LEU A 267 -5.99 -1.43 -16.97
CA LEU A 267 -5.37 -2.75 -17.15
C LEU A 267 -5.53 -3.63 -15.91
N ALA A 268 -5.44 -3.05 -14.71
CA ALA A 268 -5.72 -3.76 -13.46
C ALA A 268 -7.18 -4.25 -13.44
N VAL A 269 -8.16 -3.39 -13.75
CA VAL A 269 -9.58 -3.79 -13.83
C VAL A 269 -9.79 -4.92 -14.85
N LEU A 270 -9.20 -4.81 -16.04
CA LEU A 270 -9.34 -5.82 -17.09
C LEU A 270 -8.70 -7.16 -16.71
N GLY A 271 -7.47 -7.13 -16.18
CA GLY A 271 -6.77 -8.34 -15.73
C GLY A 271 -7.56 -9.06 -14.63
N LEU A 272 -8.19 -8.30 -13.75
CA LEU A 272 -9.05 -8.83 -12.71
C LEU A 272 -10.36 -9.40 -13.26
N ALA A 273 -11.02 -8.70 -14.19
CA ALA A 273 -12.23 -9.23 -14.84
C ALA A 273 -11.96 -10.57 -15.55
N ILE A 274 -10.83 -10.66 -16.27
CA ILE A 274 -10.39 -11.91 -16.92
C ILE A 274 -10.15 -13.00 -15.87
N TRP A 275 -9.43 -12.69 -14.79
CA TRP A 275 -9.20 -13.63 -13.69
C TRP A 275 -10.49 -14.15 -13.09
N MET A 276 -11.49 -13.28 -12.87
CA MET A 276 -12.81 -13.68 -12.36
C MET A 276 -13.52 -14.63 -13.33
N CYS A 277 -13.54 -14.32 -14.63
CA CYS A 277 -14.16 -15.18 -15.64
C CYS A 277 -13.50 -16.56 -15.69
N LEU A 278 -12.16 -16.63 -15.62
CA LEU A 278 -11.43 -17.90 -15.65
C LEU A 278 -11.60 -18.72 -14.37
N SER A 279 -11.77 -18.07 -13.22
CA SER A 279 -11.96 -18.76 -11.94
C SER A 279 -13.33 -19.41 -11.82
N SER A 280 -14.36 -18.82 -12.45
CA SER A 280 -15.73 -19.35 -12.45
C SER A 280 -15.90 -20.67 -13.20
N ASP A 281 -15.00 -21.00 -14.13
CA ASP A 281 -15.06 -22.21 -14.96
C ASP A 281 -14.44 -23.44 -14.28
N SER A 282 -14.04 -23.35 -13.01
CA SER A 282 -13.54 -24.49 -12.25
C SER A 282 -14.65 -25.54 -12.18
N PRO A 283 -14.55 -26.68 -12.89
CA PRO A 283 -15.61 -27.66 -12.93
C PRO A 283 -15.85 -28.11 -11.49
N SER A 284 -17.06 -27.87 -10.98
CA SER A 284 -17.53 -28.51 -9.76
C SER A 284 -17.16 -29.97 -9.93
N GLN A 285 -16.27 -30.51 -9.06
CA GLN A 285 -15.97 -31.93 -9.06
C GLN A 285 -17.32 -32.61 -8.83
N GLU A 286 -17.95 -32.98 -9.94
CA GLU A 286 -19.12 -33.81 -9.97
C GLU A 286 -18.62 -35.07 -9.30
N GLU A 287 -19.09 -35.23 -8.08
CA GLU A 287 -18.75 -36.30 -7.17
C GLU A 287 -19.17 -37.58 -7.88
N THR A 288 -18.26 -38.11 -8.72
CA THR A 288 -18.32 -39.46 -9.26
C THR A 288 -18.19 -40.37 -8.06
N ASN A 289 -19.28 -40.49 -7.32
CA ASN A 289 -19.51 -41.63 -6.47
C ASN A 289 -19.28 -42.83 -7.37
N PRO A 290 -18.25 -43.67 -7.09
CA PRO A 290 -18.12 -44.91 -7.82
C PRO A 290 -19.46 -45.63 -7.69
N PRO A 291 -20.01 -46.18 -8.79
CA PRO A 291 -21.28 -46.89 -8.74
C PRO A 291 -21.19 -47.90 -7.61
N SER A 292 -22.10 -47.81 -6.64
CA SER A 292 -22.23 -48.79 -5.58
C SER A 292 -22.35 -50.15 -6.26
N GLU A 293 -21.31 -50.98 -6.14
CA GLU A 293 -21.38 -52.37 -6.55
C GLU A 293 -22.50 -53.00 -5.73
N ASP A 294 -23.67 -53.13 -6.35
CA ASP A 294 -24.76 -53.93 -5.83
C ASP A 294 -24.22 -55.34 -5.62
N LEU A 295 -24.10 -55.69 -4.34
CA LEU A 295 -23.78 -57.01 -3.84
C LEU A 295 -24.88 -57.96 -4.34
N VAL A 296 -24.63 -58.67 -5.45
CA VAL A 296 -25.47 -59.79 -5.88
C VAL A 296 -25.26 -60.93 -4.88
N VAL A 297 -26.29 -61.19 -4.07
CA VAL A 297 -26.42 -62.32 -3.13
C VAL A 297 -26.84 -63.57 -3.89
#